data_AF-C9JQS2-F1
#
_entry.id   AF-C9JQS2-F1
#
_cell.length_a   1.000
_cell.length_b   1.000
_cell.length_c   1.000
_cell.angle_alpha   90.00
_cell.angle_beta   90.00
_cell.angle_gamma   90.00
#
_symmetry.space_group_name_H-M   'P 1'
#
loop_
_entity.id
_entity.type
_entity.pdbx_description
1 polymer ?
#
loop_
_entity_poly.entity_id
_entity_poly.type
_entity_poly.pdbx_seq_one_letter_code
_entity_poly.pdbx_strand_id
1 'polypeptide(L)'
;MQQALELALDRAEYVIESARQRPPKRKYLSSGRKSVFQKLYDLYIEECEKEPEVKQKLRRNVNLLEKLVMQETLSCLVVNLYPGNEGYSLMLRGKNGSDSETIRLPYEEGELLEYLDAEELPPILVDLLEKSQVNIFHCGCVIAEIRDYRQSSNMKSPGYQSRHILLRPTMQTLICDVHSITSDNHKWTQ
;
A
#
# COMPACT_ATOMS: atom_id res chain seq x y z
N MET A 1 -37.47 -5.34 -22.21
CA MET A 1 -36.22 -6.10 -22.50
C MET A 1 -35.24 -5.27 -23.34
N GLN A 2 -35.68 -4.66 -24.45
CA GLN A 2 -34.83 -3.80 -25.30
C GLN A 2 -34.22 -2.58 -24.57
N GLN A 3 -35.02 -1.80 -23.83
CA GLN A 3 -34.50 -0.62 -23.09
C GLN A 3 -33.44 -0.98 -22.04
N ALA A 4 -33.53 -2.14 -21.40
CA ALA A 4 -32.53 -2.58 -20.43
C ALA A 4 -31.20 -2.98 -21.09
N LEU A 5 -31.27 -3.51 -22.31
CA LEU A 5 -30.10 -3.85 -23.12
C LEU A 5 -29.40 -2.59 -23.63
N GLU A 6 -30.17 -1.61 -24.09
CA GLU A 6 -29.66 -0.32 -24.59
C GLU A 6 -28.94 0.46 -23.46
N LEU A 7 -29.56 0.54 -22.28
CA LEU A 7 -28.93 1.13 -21.10
C LEU A 7 -27.64 0.40 -20.68
N ALA A 8 -27.61 -0.93 -20.80
CA ALA A 8 -26.41 -1.71 -20.47
C ALA A 8 -25.27 -1.48 -21.46
N LEU A 9 -25.58 -1.29 -22.75
CA LEU A 9 -24.61 -0.96 -23.79
C LEU A 9 -24.03 0.44 -23.58
N ASP A 10 -24.87 1.45 -23.35
CA ASP A 10 -24.41 2.81 -23.07
C ASP A 10 -23.52 2.86 -21.84
N ARG A 11 -23.89 2.13 -20.78
CA ARG A 11 -23.07 2.02 -19.57
C ARG A 11 -21.75 1.31 -19.84
N ALA A 12 -21.72 0.29 -20.69
CA ALA A 12 -20.50 -0.40 -21.08
C ALA A 12 -19.58 0.49 -21.92
N GLU A 13 -20.13 1.23 -22.88
CA GLU A 13 -19.37 2.20 -23.69
C GLU A 13 -18.81 3.32 -22.83
N TYR A 14 -19.61 3.88 -21.92
CA TYR A 14 -19.15 4.89 -20.97
C TYR A 14 -18.00 4.39 -20.10
N VAL A 15 -18.08 3.15 -19.58
CA VAL A 15 -17.00 2.54 -18.79
C VAL A 15 -15.74 2.33 -19.64
N ILE A 16 -15.89 1.89 -20.90
CA ILE A 16 -14.77 1.70 -21.83
C ILE A 16 -14.09 3.04 -22.17
N GLU A 17 -14.86 4.09 -22.46
CA GLU A 17 -14.34 5.43 -22.76
C GLU A 17 -13.65 6.04 -21.55
N SER A 18 -14.27 5.94 -20.37
CA SER A 18 -13.70 6.40 -19.10
C SER A 18 -12.38 5.68 -18.81
N ALA A 19 -12.34 4.36 -19.04
CA ALA A 19 -11.14 3.53 -18.88
C ALA A 19 -10.08 3.78 -19.95
N ARG A 20 -10.37 4.49 -21.05
CA ARG A 20 -9.41 4.88 -22.10
C ARG A 20 -8.84 6.28 -21.92
N GLN A 21 -9.40 7.10 -21.05
CA GLN A 21 -8.85 8.43 -20.80
C GLN A 21 -7.40 8.31 -20.30
N ARG A 22 -6.50 9.07 -20.92
CA ARG A 22 -5.11 9.21 -20.47
C ARG A 22 -5.08 10.19 -19.30
N PRO A 23 -4.24 9.95 -18.29
CA PRO A 23 -4.06 10.92 -17.21
C PRO A 23 -3.70 12.30 -17.77
N PRO A 24 -4.26 13.39 -17.22
CA PRO A 24 -3.84 14.73 -17.59
C PRO A 24 -2.35 14.91 -17.28
N LYS A 25 -1.60 15.42 -18.26
CA LYS A 25 -0.18 15.78 -18.07
C LYS A 25 -0.09 16.83 -16.95
N ARG A 26 0.78 16.57 -15.98
CA ARG A 26 0.93 17.44 -14.81
C ARG A 26 1.47 18.81 -15.24
N LYS A 27 0.85 19.89 -14.75
CA LYS A 27 1.23 21.27 -15.12
C LYS A 27 2.42 21.84 -14.32
N TYR A 28 2.93 21.14 -13.30
CA TYR A 28 3.97 21.69 -12.43
C TYR A 28 5.03 20.64 -12.03
N LEU A 29 6.28 20.94 -12.35
CA LEU A 29 7.46 20.31 -11.77
C LEU A 29 7.73 21.00 -10.43
N SER A 30 7.32 20.37 -9.33
CA SER A 30 7.73 20.82 -7.99
C SER A 30 9.23 20.60 -7.83
N SER A 31 9.98 21.67 -7.58
CA SER A 31 11.42 21.62 -7.23
C SER A 31 11.70 20.97 -5.86
N GLY A 32 10.65 20.67 -5.07
CA GLY A 32 10.76 20.02 -3.76
C GLY A 32 10.73 18.48 -3.81
N ARG A 33 11.02 17.86 -2.66
CA ARG A 33 10.94 16.40 -2.47
C ARG A 33 9.52 15.91 -2.76
N LYS A 34 9.38 14.98 -3.71
CA LYS A 34 8.09 14.41 -4.12
C LYS A 34 7.52 13.51 -3.01
N SER A 35 6.21 13.59 -2.76
CA SER A 35 5.47 12.66 -1.90
C SER A 35 5.34 11.28 -2.56
N VAL A 36 5.02 10.24 -1.77
CA VAL A 36 4.74 8.89 -2.30
C VAL A 36 3.64 8.92 -3.36
N PHE A 37 2.54 9.65 -3.12
CA PHE A 37 1.44 9.82 -4.07
C PHE A 37 1.91 10.46 -5.38
N GLN A 38 2.79 11.45 -5.28
CA GLN A 38 3.30 12.12 -6.47
C GLN A 38 4.18 11.20 -7.30
N LYS A 39 5.03 10.40 -6.64
CA LYS A 39 5.89 9.43 -7.31
C LYS A 39 5.07 8.32 -7.97
N LEU A 40 4.04 7.83 -7.30
CA LEU A 40 3.11 6.86 -7.87
C LEU A 40 2.39 7.41 -9.10
N TYR A 41 1.97 8.69 -9.07
CA TYR A 41 1.35 9.34 -10.21
C TYR A 41 2.33 9.54 -11.38
N ASP A 42 3.58 9.93 -11.08
CA ASP A 42 4.61 10.07 -12.10
C ASP A 42 4.93 8.72 -12.75
N LEU A 43 5.06 7.65 -11.95
CA LEU A 43 5.22 6.27 -12.44
C LEU A 43 4.01 5.82 -13.27
N TYR A 44 2.79 6.17 -12.85
CA TYR A 44 1.59 5.85 -13.61
C TYR A 44 1.60 6.50 -15.00
N ILE A 45 2.00 7.78 -15.09
CA ILE A 45 2.13 8.48 -16.38
C ILE A 45 3.20 7.80 -17.25
N GLU A 46 4.39 7.56 -16.68
CA GLU A 46 5.50 6.92 -17.39
C GLU A 46 5.09 5.55 -17.97
N GLU A 47 4.36 4.75 -17.18
CA GLU A 47 3.89 3.45 -17.60
C GLU A 47 2.79 3.53 -18.65
N CYS A 48 1.93 4.55 -18.61
CA CYS A 48 0.97 4.83 -19.68
C CYS A 48 1.66 5.22 -21.00
N GLU A 49 2.84 5.85 -20.96
CA GLU A 49 3.60 6.22 -22.17
C GLU A 49 4.35 5.03 -22.79
N LYS A 50 4.69 4.01 -21.99
CA LYS A 50 5.35 2.79 -22.45
C LYS A 50 4.41 1.77 -23.11
N GLU A 51 3.10 1.93 -22.97
CA GLU A 51 2.12 1.01 -23.56
C GLU A 51 2.14 1.14 -25.10
N PRO A 52 2.30 0.03 -25.84
CA PRO A 52 2.32 0.07 -27.30
C PRO A 52 0.99 0.60 -27.85
N GLU A 53 1.04 1.40 -28.92
CA GLU A 53 -0.15 1.99 -29.57
C GLU A 53 -1.13 0.95 -30.15
N VAL A 54 -0.73 -0.32 -30.16
CA VAL A 54 -1.57 -1.44 -30.62
C VAL A 54 -2.70 -1.64 -29.63
N LYS A 55 -3.94 -1.54 -30.13
CA LYS A 55 -5.25 -1.65 -29.47
C LYS A 55 -5.48 -2.95 -28.66
N GLN A 56 -4.61 -3.28 -27.70
CA GLN A 56 -4.93 -4.31 -26.72
C GLN A 56 -6.03 -3.74 -25.83
N LYS A 57 -7.16 -4.46 -25.75
CA LYS A 57 -8.34 -4.07 -24.95
C LYS A 57 -8.05 -4.10 -23.44
N LEU A 58 -6.89 -4.59 -23.03
CA LEU A 58 -6.44 -4.72 -21.65
C LEU A 58 -5.17 -3.88 -21.48
N ARG A 59 -5.18 -2.94 -20.54
CA ARG A 59 -3.97 -2.23 -20.10
C ARG A 59 -3.09 -3.21 -19.32
N ARG A 60 -1.76 -3.11 -19.41
CA ARG A 60 -0.88 -3.86 -18.49
C ARG A 60 -1.26 -3.53 -17.05
N ASN A 61 -1.47 -4.56 -16.22
CA ASN A 61 -1.50 -4.41 -14.78
C ASN A 61 -0.11 -3.93 -14.33
N VAL A 62 -0.06 -2.80 -13.61
CA VAL A 62 1.19 -2.27 -13.08
C VAL A 62 1.09 -2.18 -11.57
N ASN A 63 1.94 -2.93 -10.88
CA ASN A 63 2.11 -2.83 -9.43
C ASN A 63 2.98 -1.60 -9.13
N LEU A 64 2.41 -0.39 -9.24
CA LEU A 64 3.14 0.87 -9.11
C LEU A 64 3.86 1.00 -7.76
N LEU A 65 3.20 0.54 -6.69
CA LEU A 65 3.76 0.59 -5.34
C LEU A 65 4.97 -0.34 -5.19
N GLU A 66 4.87 -1.56 -5.70
CA GLU A 66 5.98 -2.53 -5.73
C GLU A 66 7.18 -1.97 -6.53
N LYS A 67 6.92 -1.38 -7.71
CA LYS A 67 7.95 -0.72 -8.51
C LYS A 67 8.63 0.40 -7.72
N LEU A 68 7.85 1.24 -7.05
CA LEU A 68 8.37 2.36 -6.27
C LEU A 68 9.24 1.86 -5.09
N VAL A 69 8.80 0.83 -4.38
CA VAL A 69 9.55 0.21 -3.28
C VAL A 69 10.88 -0.34 -3.78
N MET A 70 10.89 -1.04 -4.91
CA MET A 70 12.11 -1.59 -5.52
C MET A 70 13.06 -0.49 -5.99
N GLN A 71 12.56 0.55 -6.65
CA GLN A 71 13.37 1.63 -7.22
C GLN A 71 14.04 2.49 -6.15
N GLU A 72 13.36 2.75 -5.03
CA GLU A 72 13.84 3.66 -3.98
C GLU A 72 14.27 2.97 -2.69
N THR A 73 14.27 1.63 -2.69
CA THR A 73 14.57 0.79 -1.52
C THR A 73 13.80 1.25 -0.27
N LEU A 74 12.48 1.45 -0.43
CA LEU A 74 11.64 1.96 0.64
C LEU A 74 11.51 0.96 1.77
N SER A 75 11.52 1.48 3.00
CA SER A 75 11.23 0.70 4.20
C SER A 75 9.76 0.30 4.21
N CYS A 76 9.50 -0.94 4.61
CA CYS A 76 8.15 -1.51 4.58
C CYS A 76 7.89 -2.30 5.87
N LEU A 77 6.62 -2.31 6.29
CA LEU A 77 6.10 -3.27 7.27
C LEU A 77 5.83 -4.57 6.52
N VAL A 78 6.56 -5.63 6.85
CA VAL A 78 6.39 -6.93 6.21
C VAL A 78 5.43 -7.76 7.06
N VAL A 79 4.44 -8.36 6.43
CA VAL A 79 3.49 -9.28 7.05
C VAL A 79 3.65 -10.64 6.40
N ASN A 80 4.11 -11.63 7.16
CA ASN A 80 4.24 -13.01 6.68
C ASN A 80 2.99 -13.79 7.06
N LEU A 81 2.31 -14.40 6.08
CA LEU A 81 1.15 -15.27 6.28
C LEU A 81 1.57 -16.72 6.07
N TYR A 82 1.51 -17.55 7.12
CA TYR A 82 2.00 -18.94 7.09
C TYR A 82 0.89 -19.97 6.80
N PRO A 83 1.20 -21.10 6.16
CA PRO A 83 0.22 -22.16 5.88
C PRO A 83 -0.41 -22.79 7.13
N GLY A 84 -1.59 -23.38 6.96
CA GLY A 84 -2.33 -24.02 8.04
C GLY A 84 -2.75 -23.04 9.14
N ASN A 85 -2.60 -23.44 10.39
CA ASN A 85 -2.87 -22.59 11.57
C ASN A 85 -1.55 -22.08 12.21
N GLU A 86 -0.49 -21.91 11.42
CA GLU A 86 0.79 -21.38 11.91
C GLU A 86 0.76 -19.87 12.18
N GLY A 87 -0.32 -19.19 11.79
CA GLY A 87 -0.54 -17.78 12.08
C GLY A 87 0.21 -16.84 11.13
N TYR A 88 0.50 -15.64 11.62
CA TYR A 88 1.20 -14.59 10.88
C TYR A 88 2.23 -13.86 11.75
N SER A 89 3.21 -13.20 11.14
CA SER A 89 4.20 -12.39 11.86
C SER A 89 4.40 -11.04 11.18
N LEU A 90 4.96 -10.09 11.93
CA LEU A 90 5.31 -8.76 11.45
C LEU A 90 6.82 -8.58 11.47
N MET A 91 7.35 -7.83 10.52
CA MET A 91 8.78 -7.54 10.45
C MET A 91 9.00 -6.15 9.89
N LEU A 92 9.88 -5.36 10.51
CA LEU A 92 10.26 -4.06 9.97
C LEU A 92 11.47 -4.22 9.05
N ARG A 93 11.28 -3.92 7.76
CA ARG A 93 12.40 -3.88 6.81
C ARG A 93 13.01 -2.49 6.76
N GLY A 94 14.19 -2.36 7.35
CA GLY A 94 15.04 -1.18 7.22
C GLY A 94 15.81 -1.16 5.88
N LYS A 95 16.34 -0.01 5.51
CA LYS A 95 17.18 0.14 4.29
C LYS A 95 18.49 -0.66 4.33
N ASN A 96 18.93 -1.05 5.53
CA ASN A 96 20.21 -1.72 5.77
C ASN A 96 20.07 -3.23 5.97
N GLY A 97 18.87 -3.80 5.81
CA GLY A 97 18.62 -5.23 5.96
C GLY A 97 18.65 -5.76 7.40
N SER A 98 18.64 -4.88 8.40
CA SER A 98 18.42 -5.25 9.80
C SER A 98 16.93 -5.54 10.03
N ASP A 99 16.52 -6.73 9.65
CA ASP A 99 15.13 -7.17 9.75
C ASP A 99 14.91 -7.80 11.14
N SER A 100 13.93 -7.30 11.90
CA SER A 100 13.51 -7.87 13.18
C SER A 100 12.07 -8.33 13.06
N GLU A 101 11.89 -9.65 13.13
CA GLU A 101 10.60 -10.31 13.02
C GLU A 101 10.00 -10.56 14.42
N THR A 102 8.70 -10.34 14.55
CA THR A 102 7.96 -10.63 15.78
C THR A 102 7.75 -12.13 15.95
N ILE A 103 7.31 -12.54 17.14
CA ILE A 103 6.71 -13.86 17.29
C ILE A 103 5.50 -14.00 16.35
N ARG A 104 5.17 -15.25 16.00
CA ARG A 104 3.95 -15.54 15.22
C ARG A 104 2.73 -15.36 16.10
N LEU A 105 1.77 -14.60 15.61
CA LEU A 105 0.45 -14.43 16.18
C LEU A 105 -0.51 -15.43 15.53
N PRO A 106 -1.40 -16.06 16.31
CA PRO A 106 -2.38 -17.00 15.78
C PRO A 106 -3.39 -16.30 14.86
N TYR A 107 -4.02 -17.05 13.94
CA TYR A 107 -5.01 -16.46 13.02
C TYR A 107 -6.31 -16.05 13.73
N GLU A 108 -6.57 -16.61 14.90
CA GLU A 108 -7.63 -16.23 15.80
C GLU A 108 -7.47 -14.77 16.29
N GLU A 109 -6.24 -14.26 16.35
CA GLU A 109 -5.94 -12.84 16.58
C GLU A 109 -6.07 -12.06 15.26
N GLY A 110 -7.30 -11.99 14.73
CA GLY A 110 -7.60 -11.47 13.40
C GLY A 110 -7.71 -9.95 13.27
N GLU A 111 -7.77 -9.19 14.38
CA GLU A 111 -8.02 -7.73 14.36
C GLU A 111 -7.00 -7.00 13.47
N LEU A 112 -5.71 -7.37 13.56
CA LEU A 112 -4.69 -6.78 12.69
C LEU A 112 -4.94 -7.07 11.21
N LEU A 113 -5.39 -8.29 10.89
CA LEU A 113 -5.65 -8.71 9.51
C LEU A 113 -6.82 -7.92 8.92
N GLU A 114 -7.84 -7.59 9.72
CA GLU A 114 -8.96 -6.75 9.29
C GLU A 114 -8.49 -5.35 8.85
N TYR A 115 -7.58 -4.72 9.59
CA TYR A 115 -6.97 -3.45 9.19
C TYR A 115 -6.13 -3.58 7.90
N LEU A 116 -5.40 -4.68 7.73
CA LEU A 116 -4.62 -4.94 6.51
C LEU A 116 -5.53 -5.10 5.28
N ASP A 117 -6.65 -5.79 5.43
CA ASP A 117 -7.66 -5.95 4.37
C ASP A 117 -8.36 -4.63 4.05
N ALA A 118 -8.57 -3.77 5.05
CA ALA A 118 -9.11 -2.42 4.88
C ALA A 118 -8.09 -1.39 4.33
N GLU A 119 -6.81 -1.78 4.20
CA GLU A 119 -5.70 -0.85 3.90
C GLU A 119 -5.62 0.34 4.88
N GLU A 120 -5.90 0.07 6.16
CA GLU A 120 -5.88 1.03 7.26
C GLU A 120 -4.71 0.75 8.20
N LEU A 121 -4.12 1.80 8.76
CA LEU A 121 -3.04 1.69 9.72
C LEU A 121 -3.62 1.31 11.10
N PRO A 122 -3.27 0.15 11.67
CA PRO A 122 -3.71 -0.23 13.01
C PRO A 122 -3.14 0.74 14.05
N PRO A 123 -3.97 1.35 14.92
CA PRO A 123 -3.51 2.32 15.91
C PRO A 123 -2.41 1.78 16.84
N ILE A 124 -2.50 0.49 17.20
CA ILE A 124 -1.51 -0.18 18.07
C ILE A 124 -0.09 -0.19 17.49
N LEU A 125 0.06 -0.08 16.16
CA LEU A 125 1.36 -0.05 15.51
C LEU A 125 1.99 1.34 15.49
N VAL A 126 1.22 2.42 15.64
CA VAL A 126 1.72 3.80 15.47
C VAL A 126 2.91 4.07 16.39
N ASP A 127 2.74 3.88 17.70
CA ASP A 127 3.79 4.11 18.69
C ASP A 127 5.04 3.25 18.45
N LEU A 128 4.84 1.99 18.02
CA LEU A 128 5.93 1.06 17.74
C LEU A 128 6.75 1.51 16.53
N LEU A 129 6.05 1.94 15.46
CA LEU A 129 6.67 2.41 14.24
C LEU A 129 7.38 3.75 14.44
N GLU A 130 6.81 4.65 15.25
CA GLU A 130 7.43 5.94 15.57
C GLU A 130 8.69 5.78 16.42
N LYS A 131 8.68 4.85 17.38
CA LYS A 131 9.87 4.51 18.19
C LYS A 131 10.92 3.74 17.41
N SER A 132 10.58 3.21 16.23
CA SER A 132 11.56 2.55 15.37
C SER A 132 12.56 3.57 14.81
N GLN A 133 13.83 3.20 14.70
CA GLN A 133 14.85 4.05 14.05
C GLN A 133 14.71 4.11 12.52
N VAL A 134 13.64 3.53 11.98
CA VAL A 134 13.40 3.37 10.54
C VAL A 134 12.38 4.41 10.09
N ASN A 135 12.76 5.22 9.10
CA ASN A 135 11.82 6.16 8.48
C ASN A 135 10.84 5.42 7.55
N ILE A 136 9.74 4.94 8.13
CA ILE A 136 8.73 4.09 7.47
C ILE A 136 7.47 4.88 7.06
N PHE A 137 7.25 6.06 7.63
CA PHE A 137 6.08 6.88 7.34
C PHE A 137 6.26 7.69 6.05
N HIS A 138 5.31 7.53 5.14
CA HIS A 138 5.26 8.21 3.85
C HIS A 138 3.97 9.02 3.74
N CYS A 139 4.05 10.31 4.07
CA CYS A 139 2.87 11.20 4.14
C CYS A 139 1.78 10.65 5.08
N GLY A 140 2.18 10.19 6.27
CA GLY A 140 1.28 9.60 7.27
C GLY A 140 0.84 8.16 6.97
N CYS A 141 1.17 7.62 5.79
CA CYS A 141 0.87 6.25 5.42
C CYS A 141 2.07 5.33 5.67
N VAL A 142 1.82 4.02 5.79
CA VAL A 142 2.86 2.98 5.91
C VAL A 142 2.74 2.06 4.72
N ILE A 143 3.85 1.77 4.05
CA ILE A 143 3.88 0.76 2.99
C ILE A 143 4.02 -0.60 3.67
N ALA A 144 3.11 -1.52 3.38
CA ALA A 144 3.20 -2.89 3.86
C ALA A 144 3.42 -3.89 2.71
N GLU A 145 4.31 -4.85 2.92
CA GLU A 145 4.53 -6.00 2.04
C GLU A 145 3.87 -7.23 2.66
N ILE A 146 2.84 -7.75 2.02
CA ILE A 146 2.17 -9.00 2.39
C ILE A 146 2.87 -10.15 1.67
N ARG A 147 3.48 -11.06 2.43
CA ARG A 147 4.13 -12.28 1.94
C ARG A 147 3.26 -13.48 2.28
N ASP A 148 2.55 -13.99 1.28
CA ASP A 148 1.67 -15.13 1.45
C ASP A 148 2.41 -16.44 1.13
N TYR A 149 2.79 -17.18 2.17
CA TYR A 149 3.41 -18.51 2.07
C TYR A 149 2.36 -19.62 1.93
N ARG A 150 1.07 -19.33 2.15
CA ARG A 150 -0.02 -20.33 2.04
C ARG A 150 -0.24 -20.74 0.59
N GLN A 151 0.03 -19.82 -0.34
CA GLN A 151 -0.15 -20.00 -1.78
C GLN A 151 1.13 -20.51 -2.47
N SER A 152 2.12 -21.02 -1.74
CA SER A 152 3.37 -21.51 -2.32
C SER A 152 3.15 -22.84 -3.06
N SER A 153 2.68 -22.81 -4.30
CA SER A 153 2.72 -24.00 -5.17
C SER A 153 4.17 -24.24 -5.60
N ASN A 154 4.68 -25.45 -5.33
CA ASN A 154 6.02 -25.90 -5.71
C ASN A 154 6.47 -25.37 -7.09
N MET A 155 7.70 -24.84 -7.15
CA MET A 155 8.54 -24.58 -8.34
C MET A 155 8.66 -23.15 -8.90
N LYS A 156 8.87 -22.13 -8.06
CA LYS A 156 9.83 -21.04 -8.35
C LYS A 156 10.06 -20.19 -7.10
N SER A 157 11.31 -19.84 -6.84
CA SER A 157 11.68 -18.80 -5.88
C SER A 157 11.01 -17.46 -6.28
N PRO A 158 10.56 -16.64 -5.31
CA PRO A 158 10.52 -16.85 -3.86
C PRO A 158 9.37 -17.81 -3.45
N GLY A 159 9.55 -18.56 -2.37
CA GLY A 159 8.52 -19.49 -1.85
C GLY A 159 7.29 -18.82 -1.23
N TYR A 160 6.93 -17.61 -1.69
CA TYR A 160 5.77 -16.84 -1.25
C TYR A 160 5.29 -15.92 -2.39
N GLN A 161 4.00 -15.58 -2.37
CA GLN A 161 3.44 -14.52 -3.21
C GLN A 161 3.52 -13.20 -2.45
N SER A 162 4.14 -12.18 -3.06
CA SER A 162 4.27 -10.85 -2.46
C SER A 162 3.26 -9.86 -3.04
N ARG A 163 2.69 -9.00 -2.20
CA ARG A 163 1.84 -7.87 -2.60
C ARG A 163 2.13 -6.66 -1.71
N HIS A 164 2.25 -5.48 -2.30
CA HIS A 164 2.42 -4.24 -1.54
C HIS A 164 1.09 -3.48 -1.41
N ILE A 165 0.81 -2.98 -0.21
CA ILE A 165 -0.35 -2.12 0.11
C ILE A 165 0.09 -0.85 0.83
N LEU A 166 -0.79 0.15 0.83
CA LEU A 166 -0.57 1.41 1.53
C LEU A 166 -1.57 1.52 2.69
N LEU A 167 -1.08 1.35 3.92
CA LEU A 167 -1.87 1.50 5.14
C LEU A 167 -2.08 3.00 5.41
N ARG A 168 -3.33 3.44 5.34
CA ARG A 168 -3.72 4.84 5.50
C ARG A 168 -4.02 5.15 6.97
N PRO A 169 -3.70 6.35 7.46
CA PRO A 169 -4.07 6.75 8.81
C PRO A 169 -5.60 6.75 8.97
N THR A 170 -6.06 6.39 10.17
CA THR A 170 -7.47 6.40 10.55
C THR A 170 -7.75 7.57 11.51
N MET A 171 -9.01 7.84 11.81
CA MET A 171 -9.36 8.81 12.86
C MET A 171 -8.74 8.43 14.21
N GLN A 172 -8.66 7.14 14.52
CA GLN A 172 -8.05 6.66 15.76
C GLN A 172 -6.55 6.92 15.79
N THR A 173 -5.82 6.69 14.69
CA THR A 173 -4.37 6.96 14.66
C THR A 173 -4.08 8.45 14.84
N LEU A 174 -4.91 9.34 14.28
CA LEU A 174 -4.77 10.79 14.49
C LEU A 174 -5.05 11.20 15.95
N ILE A 175 -5.99 10.53 16.62
CA ILE A 175 -6.26 10.75 18.06
C ILE A 175 -5.07 10.28 18.90
N CYS A 176 -4.46 9.13 18.55
CA CYS A 176 -3.22 8.68 19.17
C CYS A 176 -2.12 9.73 19.06
N ASP A 177 -1.91 10.32 17.88
CA ASP A 177 -0.93 11.38 17.67
C ASP A 177 -1.21 12.60 18.58
N VAL A 178 -2.46 13.05 18.66
CA VAL A 178 -2.85 14.16 19.55
C VAL A 178 -2.58 13.82 21.01
N HIS A 179 -2.88 12.60 21.45
CA HIS A 179 -2.59 12.16 22.81
C HIS A 179 -1.09 12.14 23.10
N SER A 180 -0.27 11.57 22.23
CA SER A 180 1.20 11.54 22.38
C SER A 180 1.80 12.94 22.45
N ILE A 181 1.27 13.88 21.67
CA ILE A 181 1.72 15.28 21.67
C ILE A 181 1.30 16.01 22.96
N THR A 182 0.10 15.73 23.48
CA THR A 182 -0.48 16.44 24.64
C THR A 182 -0.17 15.80 25.99
N SER A 183 0.29 14.55 26.02
CA SER A 183 0.65 13.83 27.25
C SER A 183 1.91 14.36 27.91
N ASP A 184 2.80 14.99 27.15
CA ASP A 184 3.94 15.69 27.70
C ASP A 184 3.45 17.04 28.21
N ASN A 185 3.54 17.25 29.53
CA ASN A 185 3.11 18.37 30.38
C ASN A 185 3.57 19.80 29.96
N HIS A 186 3.81 20.03 28.67
CA HIS A 186 4.04 21.33 28.04
C HIS A 186 2.81 22.22 28.27
N LYS A 187 3.06 23.48 28.60
CA LYS A 187 2.00 24.49 28.68
C LYS A 187 1.56 24.87 27.27
N TRP A 188 0.55 24.17 26.76
CA TRP A 188 -0.14 24.55 25.53
C TRP A 188 -0.88 25.87 25.77
N THR A 189 -0.74 26.85 24.88
CA THR A 189 -1.60 28.04 24.90
C THR A 189 -3.02 27.63 24.54
N GLN A 190 -3.99 28.08 25.33
CA GLN A 190 -5.42 27.92 25.03
C GLN A 190 -5.81 28.64 23.74
#